data_AF-A0A962FLF7-F1
#
_entry.id   AF-A0A962FLF7-F1
#
_cell.length_a   1.000
_cell.length_b   1.000
_cell.length_c   1.000
_cell.angle_alpha   90.00
_cell.angle_beta   90.00
_cell.angle_gamma   90.00
#
_symmetry.space_group_name_H-M   'P 1'
#
loop_
_entity.id
_entity.type
_entity.pdbx_description
1 polymer ?
#
loop_
_entity_poly.entity_id
_entity_poly.type
_entity_poly.pdbx_seq_one_letter_code
_entity_poly.pdbx_strand_id
1 'polypeptide(L)' 'AQLDAGARAYVNHPRGIKVVGGKVVASSIYKWFIKDFGGTEAGVLAHVRKYAAPQLADRLKGKSSVSEYAYDWSLNDAKL' A
#
# COMPACT_ATOMS: atom_id res chain seq x y z
N ALA A 1 13.33 8.36 -11.72
CA ALA A 1 12.87 7.40 -12.75
C ALA A 1 12.89 5.93 -12.30
N GLN A 2 13.86 5.43 -11.51
CA GLN A 2 13.77 4.07 -10.93
C GLN A 2 12.88 3.98 -9.67
N LEU A 3 12.92 5.00 -8.81
CA LEU A 3 12.11 5.04 -7.58
C LEU A 3 10.60 4.95 -7.87
N ASP A 4 10.13 5.65 -8.89
CA ASP A 4 8.73 5.61 -9.33
C ASP A 4 8.31 4.23 -9.85
N ALA A 5 9.20 3.52 -10.54
CA ALA A 5 8.93 2.16 -11.03
C ALA A 5 8.82 1.18 -9.86
N GLY A 6 9.72 1.29 -8.87
CA GLY A 6 9.66 0.52 -7.63
C GLY A 6 8.39 0.83 -6.83
N ALA A 7 8.02 2.10 -6.70
CA ALA A 7 6.79 2.52 -6.02
C ALA A 7 5.53 1.94 -6.70
N ARG A 8 5.46 2.00 -8.04
CA ARG A 8 4.38 1.37 -8.82
C ARG A 8 4.33 -0.14 -8.61
N ALA A 9 5.47 -0.83 -8.72
CA ALA A 9 5.51 -2.27 -8.51
C ALA A 9 5.06 -2.66 -7.09
N TYR A 10 5.52 -1.91 -6.09
CA TYR A 10 5.19 -2.17 -4.70
C TYR A 10 3.73 -1.91 -4.38
N VAL A 11 3.20 -0.75 -4.76
CA VAL A 11 1.79 -0.36 -4.54
C VAL A 11 0.82 -1.35 -5.15
N ASN A 12 1.12 -1.86 -6.35
CA ASN A 12 0.24 -2.78 -7.07
C ASN A 12 0.42 -4.25 -6.69
N HIS A 13 1.35 -4.56 -5.79
CA HIS A 13 1.53 -5.90 -5.26
C HIS A 13 0.67 -6.09 -3.99
N PRO A 14 0.06 -7.27 -3.75
CA PRO A 14 -0.73 -7.55 -2.54
C PRO A 14 -0.01 -7.32 -1.20
N ARG A 15 1.33 -7.25 -1.24
CA ARG A 15 2.20 -6.95 -0.10
C ARG A 15 2.24 -5.46 0.25
N GLY A 16 2.03 -4.61 -0.75
CA GLY A 16 2.01 -3.16 -0.59
C GLY A 16 0.60 -2.71 -0.27
N ILE A 17 -0.34 -2.98 -1.16
CA ILE A 17 -1.76 -2.68 -1.00
C ILE A 17 -2.61 -3.83 -1.53
N LYS A 18 -3.61 -4.23 -0.75
CA LYS A 18 -4.72 -5.05 -1.24
C LYS A 18 -6.03 -4.48 -0.73
N VAL A 19 -7.07 -4.58 -1.56
CA VAL A 19 -8.43 -4.28 -1.15
C VAL A 19 -9.18 -5.61 -1.05
N VAL A 20 -9.87 -5.88 0.06
CA VAL A 20 -10.63 -7.12 0.26
C VAL A 20 -11.93 -6.79 0.96
N GLY A 21 -13.08 -7.18 0.40
CA GLY A 21 -14.39 -6.84 0.97
C GLY A 21 -14.60 -5.33 1.16
N GLY A 22 -14.00 -4.49 0.30
CA GLY A 22 -14.03 -3.03 0.43
C GLY A 22 -13.14 -2.44 1.53
N LYS A 23 -12.41 -3.27 2.29
CA LYS A 23 -11.41 -2.84 3.28
C LYS A 23 -10.05 -2.66 2.61
N VAL A 24 -9.35 -1.59 2.95
CA VAL A 24 -7.98 -1.34 2.47
C VAL A 24 -7.01 -1.96 3.45
N VAL A 25 -6.20 -2.91 3.00
CA VAL A 25 -5.11 -3.49 3.77
C VAL A 25 -3.81 -2.98 3.18
N ALA A 26 -3.02 -2.29 4.00
CA ALA A 26 -1.73 -1.75 3.59
C ALA A 26 -0.59 -2.49 4.26
N SER A 27 0.59 -2.43 3.67
CA SER A 27 1.81 -2.88 4.33
C SER A 27 2.09 -2.10 5.61
N SER A 28 2.59 -2.78 6.65
CA SER A 28 3.13 -2.12 7.85
C SER A 28 4.27 -1.12 7.57
N ILE A 29 4.92 -1.19 6.39
CA ILE A 29 5.87 -0.15 5.95
C ILE A 29 5.20 1.23 5.91
N TYR A 30 3.95 1.34 5.47
CA TYR A 30 3.23 2.62 5.49
C TYR A 30 2.95 3.11 6.91
N LYS A 31 2.79 2.19 7.87
CA LYS A 31 2.60 2.54 9.29
C LYS A 31 3.90 3.04 9.92
N TRP A 32 5.02 2.34 9.68
CA TRP A 32 6.32 2.69 10.25
C TRP A 32 6.86 4.01 9.70
N PHE A 33 6.64 4.25 8.40
CA PHE A 33 7.11 5.43 7.69
C PHE A 33 5.97 6.42 7.40
N ILE A 34 4.93 6.43 8.22
CA ILE A 34 3.74 7.26 7.97
C ILE A 34 4.07 8.76 7.83
N LYS A 35 5.09 9.24 8.55
CA LYS A 35 5.58 10.63 8.46
C LYS A 35 6.04 11.00 7.06
N ASP A 36 6.63 10.06 6.32
CA ASP A 36 7.10 10.26 4.94
C ASP A 36 5.93 10.39 3.94
N PHE A 37 4.75 9.92 4.36
CA PHE A 37 3.50 10.00 3.59
C PHE A 37 2.55 11.06 4.17
N GLY A 38 3.08 12.12 4.78
CA GLY A 38 2.26 13.22 5.32
C GLY A 38 1.66 12.94 6.71
N GLY A 39 2.14 11.90 7.40
CA GLY A 39 1.81 11.62 8.80
C GLY A 39 0.41 11.07 9.06
N THR A 40 -0.38 10.80 8.01
CA THR A 40 -1.77 10.36 8.12
C THR A 40 -2.11 9.27 7.13
N GLU A 41 -3.16 8.50 7.41
CA GLU A 41 -3.66 7.47 6.47
C GLU A 41 -4.16 8.08 5.17
N ALA A 42 -4.73 9.28 5.22
CA ALA A 42 -5.13 10.03 4.04
C ALA A 42 -3.93 10.32 3.13
N GLY A 43 -2.78 10.69 3.72
CA GLY A 43 -1.54 10.91 2.98
C GLY A 43 -0.93 9.62 2.43
N VAL A 44 -1.01 8.51 3.19
CA VAL A 44 -0.69 7.16 2.66
C VAL A 44 -1.55 6.83 1.45
N LEU A 45 -2.87 7.01 1.53
CA LEU A 45 -3.77 6.72 0.41
C LEU A 45 -3.54 7.67 -0.77
N ALA A 46 -3.14 8.92 -0.54
CA ALA A 46 -2.75 9.84 -1.60
C ALA A 46 -1.50 9.35 -2.35
N HIS A 47 -0.48 8.92 -1.61
CA HIS A 47 0.71 8.30 -2.20
C HIS A 47 0.37 7.03 -2.99
N VAL A 48 -0.45 6.15 -2.41
CA VAL A 48 -0.89 4.92 -3.06
C VAL A 48 -1.63 5.23 -4.37
N ARG A 49 -2.58 6.17 -4.37
CA ARG A 49 -3.33 6.54 -5.57
C ARG A 49 -2.45 7.08 -6.69
N LYS A 50 -1.37 7.79 -6.36
CA LYS A 50 -0.42 8.31 -7.34
C LYS A 50 0.24 7.20 -8.16
N TYR A 51 0.42 6.01 -7.59
CA TYR A 51 1.12 4.88 -8.21
C TYR A 51 0.24 3.65 -8.48
N ALA A 52 -1.04 3.71 -8.13
CA ALA A 52 -1.99 2.64 -8.37
C ALA A 52 -2.29 2.48 -9.87
N ALA A 53 -2.28 1.23 -10.35
CA ALA A 53 -2.79 0.86 -11.65
C ALA A 53 -4.32 1.06 -11.69
N PRO A 54 -4.93 1.17 -12.88
CA PRO A 54 -6.35 1.53 -13.01
C PRO A 54 -7.30 0.69 -12.15
N GLN A 55 -7.11 -0.64 -12.12
CA GLN A 55 -7.94 -1.54 -11.30
C GLN A 55 -7.83 -1.26 -9.79
N LEU A 56 -6.63 -1.00 -9.28
CA LEU A 56 -6.45 -0.68 -7.87
C LEU A 56 -6.98 0.72 -7.55
N ALA A 57 -6.73 1.69 -8.44
CA ALA A 57 -7.22 3.06 -8.30
C ALA A 57 -8.75 3.09 -8.19
N ASP A 58 -9.44 2.31 -9.02
CA ASP A 58 -10.90 2.17 -8.96
C ASP A 58 -11.39 1.61 -7.62
N ARG A 59 -10.72 0.59 -7.09
CA ARG A 59 -11.06 -0.02 -5.80
C ARG A 59 -10.79 0.90 -4.60
N LEU A 60 -9.91 1.88 -4.77
CA LEU A 60 -9.58 2.90 -3.78
C LEU A 60 -10.47 4.14 -3.85
N LYS A 61 -11.37 4.24 -4.83
CA LYS A 61 -12.33 5.35 -4.91
C LYS A 61 -13.19 5.39 -3.65
N GLY A 62 -13.34 6.58 -3.07
CA GLY A 62 -14.13 6.81 -1.85
C GLY A 62 -13.52 6.28 -0.55
N LYS A 63 -12.31 5.69 -0.56
CA LYS A 63 -11.64 5.22 0.67
C LYS A 63 -10.87 6.36 1.34
N SER A 64 -11.10 6.60 2.63
CA SER A 64 -10.39 7.67 3.36
C SER A 64 -9.45 7.16 4.44
N SER A 65 -9.51 5.86 4.77
CA SER A 65 -8.71 5.23 5.81
C SER A 65 -8.12 3.89 5.38
N VAL A 66 -7.05 3.48 6.06
CA VAL A 66 -6.51 2.14 5.98
C VAL A 66 -7.22 1.29 7.03
N SER A 67 -7.83 0.19 6.61
CA SER A 67 -8.59 -0.68 7.52
C SER A 67 -7.69 -1.57 8.35
N GLU A 68 -6.54 -1.97 7.80
CA GLU A 68 -5.60 -2.89 8.44
C GLU A 68 -4.18 -2.69 7.92
N TYR A 69 -3.18 -2.89 8.78
CA TYR A 69 -1.79 -2.97 8.38
C TYR A 69 -1.29 -4.41 8.55
N ALA A 70 -0.88 -5.02 7.45
CA ALA A 70 -0.33 -6.38 7.43
C ALA A 70 1.17 -6.33 7.17
N TYR A 71 1.92 -7.14 7.91
CA TYR A 71 3.34 -7.37 7.66
C TYR A 71 3.52 -8.81 7.19
N ASP A 72 3.97 -8.96 5.95
CA ASP A 72 4.26 -10.26 5.37
C ASP A 72 5.76 -10.55 5.48
N TRP A 73 6.11 -11.44 6.41
CA TRP A 73 7.48 -11.90 6.65
C TRP A 73 7.88 -13.10 5.78
N SER A 74 7.02 -13.54 4.85
CA SER A 74 7.26 -14.72 4.01
C SER A 74 8.55 -14.67 3.20
N LEU A 75 9.13 -13.48 2.96
CA LEU A 75 10.42 -13.33 2.29
C LEU A 75 11.63 -13.78 3.13
N ASN A 76 11.50 -13.79 4.45
CA ASN A 76 12.51 -14.36 5.35
C ASN A 76 12.22 -15.81 5.70
N ASP A 77 11.06 -16.31 5.29
CA ASP A 77 10.70 -17.72 5.36
C ASP A 77 11.31 -18.46 4.14
N ALA A 78 12.60 -18.20 3.89
CA ALA A 78 13.44 -19.06 3.07
C ALA A 78 13.51 -20.41 3.77
N LYS A 79 12.49 -21.24 3.54
CA LYS A 79 12.51 -22.64 3.96
C LYS A 79 13.72 -23.30 3.30
N LEU A 80 14.58 -23.83 4.16
CA LEU A 80 15.65 -24.78 3.87
C LEU A 80 15.17 -25.89 2.92
#